data_AF-A0A259T924-F1
#
_entry.id   AF-A0A259T924-F1
#
_cell.length_a   1.000
_cell.length_b   1.000
_cell.length_c   1.000
_cell.angle_alpha   90.00
_cell.angle_beta   90.00
_cell.angle_gamma   90.00
#
_symmetry.space_group_name_H-M   'P 1'
#
loop_
_entity.id
_entity.type
_entity.pdbx_description
1 polymer ?
#
loop_
_entity_poly.entity_id
_entity_poly.type
_entity_poly.pdbx_seq_one_letter_code
_entity_poly.pdbx_strand_id
1 'polypeptide(L)'
;MKSILKVGLGVGIVTGVACSMLYYILCAVLDLRFALLNPVSIMVMSVAVNIIGAAIYNKLLHTTTRPRIYYGMITVGAALLLSLFDWAYPPEPDIAGVANTLHALVAALSIAWVPVWIRKRRYPN
;
A
#
# COMPACT_ATOMS: atom_id res chain seq x y z
N MET A 1 9.50 -1.10 -18.01
CA MET A 1 8.86 0.09 -17.39
C MET A 1 7.34 0.15 -17.57
N LYS A 2 6.81 0.13 -18.81
CA LYS A 2 5.34 0.27 -19.08
C LYS A 2 4.46 -0.75 -18.32
N SER A 3 4.89 -2.01 -18.21
CA SER A 3 4.14 -3.05 -17.46
C SER A 3 4.09 -2.78 -15.96
N ILE A 4 5.20 -2.32 -15.38
CA ILE A 4 5.32 -1.98 -13.94
C ILE A 4 4.37 -0.84 -13.60
N LEU A 5 4.39 0.24 -14.40
CA LEU A 5 3.53 1.40 -14.18
C LEU A 5 2.05 1.01 -14.25
N LYS A 6 1.65 0.17 -15.23
CA LYS A 6 0.27 -0.32 -15.35
C LYS A 6 -0.16 -1.17 -14.16
N VAL A 7 0.71 -2.05 -13.65
CA VAL A 7 0.38 -2.88 -12.47
C VAL A 7 0.31 -2.01 -11.23
N GLY A 8 1.32 -1.18 -10.98
CA GLY A 8 1.36 -0.29 -9.83
C GLY A 8 0.16 0.66 -9.79
N LEU A 9 -0.19 1.28 -10.92
CA LEU A 9 -1.37 2.13 -11.04
C LEU A 9 -2.65 1.35 -10.76
N GLY A 10 -2.83 0.18 -11.39
CA GLY A 10 -4.06 -0.60 -11.23
C GLY A 10 -4.25 -1.11 -9.80
N VAL A 11 -3.22 -1.71 -9.20
CA VAL A 11 -3.28 -2.15 -7.80
C VAL A 11 -3.44 -0.95 -6.87
N GLY A 12 -2.74 0.15 -7.16
CA GLY A 12 -2.82 1.38 -6.40
C GLY A 12 -4.20 2.02 -6.37
N ILE A 13 -4.90 2.07 -7.50
CA ILE A 13 -6.28 2.58 -7.57
C ILE A 13 -7.21 1.72 -6.73
N VAL A 14 -7.19 0.39 -6.92
CA VAL A 14 -8.08 -0.49 -6.15
C VAL A 14 -7.78 -0.42 -4.66
N THR A 15 -6.50 -0.34 -4.29
CA THR A 15 -6.06 -0.14 -2.90
C THR A 15 -6.54 1.19 -2.35
N GLY A 16 -6.43 2.28 -3.12
CA GLY A 16 -6.87 3.61 -2.72
C GLY A 16 -8.38 3.70 -2.50
N VAL A 17 -9.18 3.05 -3.35
CA VAL A 17 -10.63 2.93 -3.14
C VAL A 17 -10.92 2.17 -1.85
N ALA A 18 -10.33 0.98 -1.67
CA ALA A 18 -10.55 0.16 -0.48
C ALA A 18 -10.14 0.89 0.81
N CYS A 19 -9.00 1.58 0.80
CA CYS A 19 -8.52 2.35 1.94
C CYS A 19 -9.39 3.59 2.21
N SER A 20 -9.91 4.25 1.16
CA SER A 20 -10.82 5.39 1.34
C SER A 20 -12.16 4.95 1.97
N MET A 21 -12.67 3.78 1.57
CA MET A 21 -13.86 3.19 2.20
C MET A 21 -13.59 2.85 3.67
N LEU A 22 -12.47 2.18 3.95
CA LEU A 22 -12.08 1.82 5.31
C LEU A 22 -11.87 3.07 6.18
N TYR A 23 -11.24 4.11 5.64
CA TYR A 23 -11.05 5.40 6.30
C TYR A 23 -12.39 5.98 6.77
N TYR A 24 -13.39 6.04 5.90
CA TYR A 24 -14.71 6.56 6.27
C TYR A 24 -15.41 5.70 7.33
N ILE A 25 -15.29 4.37 7.23
CA ILE A 25 -15.84 3.46 8.24
C ILE A 25 -15.20 3.71 9.60
N LEU A 26 -13.86 3.79 9.65
CA LEU A 26 -13.13 4.03 10.90
C LEU A 26 -13.44 5.40 11.50
N CYS A 27 -13.44 6.45 10.68
CA CYS A 27 -13.79 7.80 11.14
C CYS A 27 -15.22 7.89 11.66
N ALA A 28 -16.17 7.19 11.03
CA ALA A 28 -17.56 7.13 11.50
C ALA A 28 -17.71 6.36 12.82
N VAL A 29 -17.00 5.24 12.98
CA VAL A 29 -17.06 4.41 14.19
C VAL A 29 -16.37 5.07 15.38
N LEU A 30 -15.28 5.79 15.13
CA LEU A 30 -14.45 6.42 16.17
C LEU A 30 -14.81 7.89 16.43
N ASP A 31 -15.77 8.44 15.69
CA ASP A 31 -16.13 9.87 15.70
C ASP A 31 -14.92 10.80 15.50
N LEU A 32 -14.07 10.46 14.51
CA LEU A 32 -12.84 11.18 14.19
C LEU A 32 -12.95 11.91 12.84
N ARG A 33 -12.22 13.02 12.71
CA ARG A 33 -12.06 13.75 11.45
C ARG A 33 -10.64 14.29 11.34
N PHE A 34 -10.06 14.13 10.16
CA PHE A 34 -8.69 14.54 9.86
C PHE A 34 -8.69 15.52 8.69
N ALA A 35 -7.86 16.55 8.78
CA ALA A 35 -7.68 17.53 7.71
C ALA A 35 -6.71 17.02 6.65
N LEU A 36 -5.63 16.37 7.07
CA LEU A 36 -4.57 15.91 6.18
C LEU A 36 -4.87 14.53 5.60
N LEU A 37 -5.49 13.65 6.38
CA LEU A 37 -5.90 12.32 5.93
C LEU A 37 -7.29 12.37 5.31
N ASN A 38 -7.34 12.34 3.97
CA ASN A 38 -8.57 12.38 3.20
C ASN A 38 -8.49 11.44 1.97
N PRO A 39 -9.61 11.13 1.29
CA PRO A 39 -9.61 10.17 0.18
C PRO A 39 -8.64 10.52 -0.96
N VAL A 40 -8.40 11.80 -1.23
CA VAL A 40 -7.46 12.22 -2.27
C VAL A 40 -6.04 11.86 -1.84
N SER A 41 -5.62 12.23 -0.63
CA SER A 41 -4.30 11.87 -0.10
C SER A 41 -4.09 10.35 -0.05
N ILE A 42 -5.11 9.59 0.38
CA ILE A 42 -5.10 8.12 0.44
C ILE A 42 -4.93 7.53 -0.96
N MET A 43 -5.67 8.04 -1.95
CA MET A 43 -5.59 7.57 -3.33
C MET A 43 -4.20 7.83 -3.92
N VAL A 44 -3.69 9.05 -3.78
CA VAL A 44 -2.38 9.43 -4.34
C VAL A 44 -1.27 8.57 -3.71
N MET A 45 -1.26 8.42 -2.38
CA MET A 45 -0.25 7.61 -1.71
C MET A 45 -0.38 6.12 -2.02
N SER A 46 -1.61 5.60 -2.12
CA SER A 46 -1.85 4.20 -2.52
C SER A 46 -1.30 3.92 -3.92
N VAL A 47 -1.47 4.84 -4.86
CA VAL A 47 -0.89 4.72 -6.21
C VAL A 47 0.63 4.81 -6.17
N ALA A 48 1.19 5.81 -5.50
CA ALA A 48 2.63 6.01 -5.43
C ALA A 48 3.36 4.79 -4.82
N VAL A 49 2.89 4.31 -3.67
CA VAL A 49 3.48 3.17 -2.96
C VAL A 49 3.37 1.89 -3.78
N ASN A 50 2.25 1.65 -4.48
CA ASN A 50 2.12 0.45 -5.32
C ASN A 50 2.93 0.52 -6.62
N ILE A 51 3.20 1.70 -7.18
CA ILE A 51 4.16 1.88 -8.29
C ILE A 51 5.58 1.52 -7.82
N ILE A 52 5.98 2.05 -6.65
CA ILE A 52 7.28 1.72 -6.04
C ILE A 52 7.35 0.22 -5.73
N GLY A 53 6.32 -0.34 -5.12
CA GLY A 53 6.21 -1.76 -4.81
C GLY A 53 6.33 -2.65 -6.06
N ALA A 54 5.67 -2.28 -7.16
CA ALA A 54 5.78 -2.97 -8.43
C ALA A 54 7.22 -2.93 -9.00
N ALA A 55 7.91 -1.80 -8.85
CA ALA A 55 9.32 -1.68 -9.26
C ALA A 55 10.24 -2.56 -8.39
N ILE A 56 10.05 -2.54 -7.07
CA ILE A 56 10.79 -3.39 -6.12
C ILE A 56 10.58 -4.86 -6.44
N TYR A 57 9.32 -5.32 -6.57
CA TYR A 57 9.02 -6.71 -6.88
C TYR A 57 9.62 -7.13 -8.22
N ASN A 58 9.55 -6.28 -9.24
CA ASN A 58 10.17 -6.56 -10.54
C ASN A 58 11.68 -6.72 -10.42
N LYS A 59 12.36 -5.91 -9.60
CA LYS A 59 13.80 -6.09 -9.32
C LYS A 59 14.08 -7.41 -8.59
N LEU A 60 13.26 -7.75 -7.61
CA LEU A 60 13.39 -9.02 -6.86
C LEU A 60 13.24 -10.24 -7.77
N LEU A 61 12.35 -10.21 -8.76
CA LEU A 61 12.23 -11.31 -9.75
C LEU A 61 13.55 -11.63 -10.47
N HIS A 62 14.48 -10.68 -10.57
CA HIS A 62 15.76 -10.83 -11.26
C HIS A 62 16.95 -11.09 -10.34
N THR A 63 16.77 -10.95 -9.03
CA THR A 63 17.88 -10.92 -8.07
C THR A 63 17.79 -12.00 -7.01
N THR A 64 16.64 -12.68 -6.88
CA THR A 64 16.43 -13.71 -5.87
C THR A 64 15.56 -14.85 -6.39
N THR A 65 15.77 -16.04 -5.83
CA THR A 65 14.94 -17.24 -6.06
C THR A 65 13.60 -17.19 -5.32
N ARG A 66 13.45 -16.32 -4.31
CA ARG A 66 12.25 -16.21 -3.46
C ARG A 66 11.61 -14.80 -3.46
N PRO A 67 11.31 -14.21 -4.63
CA PRO A 67 10.92 -12.81 -4.75
C PRO A 67 9.66 -12.42 -3.96
N ARG A 68 8.70 -13.35 -3.81
CA ARG A 68 7.48 -13.11 -3.01
C ARG A 68 7.79 -12.87 -1.52
N ILE A 69 8.70 -13.68 -0.95
CA ILE A 69 8.99 -13.63 0.48
C ILE A 69 9.71 -12.33 0.80
N TYR A 70 10.76 -12.01 0.03
CA TYR A 70 11.49 -10.75 0.19
C TYR A 70 10.60 -9.53 -0.02
N TYR A 71 9.70 -9.56 -1.00
CA TYR A 71 8.76 -8.48 -1.20
C TYR A 71 7.80 -8.33 -0.01
N GLY A 72 7.22 -9.43 0.47
CA GLY A 72 6.37 -9.43 1.66
C GLY A 72 7.08 -8.84 2.87
N MET A 73 8.33 -9.25 3.13
CA MET A 73 9.14 -8.70 4.22
C MET A 73 9.40 -7.20 4.08
N ILE A 74 9.76 -6.73 2.88
CA ILE A 74 10.00 -5.30 2.61
C ILE A 74 8.71 -4.50 2.81
N THR A 75 7.59 -4.99 2.27
CA THR A 75 6.29 -4.30 2.36
C THR A 75 5.78 -4.24 3.81
N VAL A 76 5.85 -5.34 4.55
CA VAL A 76 5.48 -5.37 5.98
C VAL A 76 6.42 -4.48 6.78
N GLY A 77 7.74 -4.56 6.54
CA GLY A 77 8.73 -3.73 7.22
C GLY A 77 8.48 -2.23 6.99
N ALA A 78 8.19 -1.83 5.75
CA ALA A 78 7.87 -0.44 5.43
C ALA A 78 6.57 0.04 6.11
N ALA A 79 5.52 -0.78 6.10
CA ALA A 79 4.25 -0.45 6.76
C ALA A 79 4.43 -0.31 8.29
N LEU A 80 5.20 -1.21 8.92
CA LEU A 80 5.51 -1.14 10.34
C LEU A 80 6.32 0.12 10.68
N LEU A 81 7.33 0.46 9.88
CA LEU A 81 8.14 1.67 10.09
C LEU A 81 7.28 2.94 9.97
N LEU A 82 6.40 3.01 8.97
CA LEU A 82 5.45 4.11 8.81
C LEU A 82 4.48 4.21 9.99
N SER A 83 3.95 3.08 10.44
CA SER A 83 3.07 3.04 11.62
C SER A 83 3.75 3.46 12.91
N LEU A 84 5.01 3.06 13.11
CA LEU A 84 5.81 3.52 14.25
C LEU A 84 6.11 5.02 14.15
N PHE A 85 6.34 5.53 12.94
CA PHE A 85 6.56 6.95 12.70
C PHE A 85 5.31 7.77 13.04
N ASP A 86 4.13 7.37 12.57
CA ASP A 86 2.86 8.06 12.89
C ASP A 86 2.49 7.96 14.36
N TRP A 87 2.90 6.89 15.04
CA TRP A 87 2.72 6.77 16.49
C TRP A 87 3.67 7.69 17.27
N ALA A 88 4.93 7.80 16.85
CA ALA A 88 5.94 8.64 17.51
C ALA A 88 5.79 10.13 17.20
N TYR A 89 5.36 10.46 15.98
CA TYR A 89 5.24 11.82 15.45
C TYR A 89 3.90 12.00 14.71
N PRO A 90 2.76 11.92 15.41
CA PRO A 90 1.45 11.99 14.78
C PRO A 90 1.25 13.37 14.13
N PRO A 91 0.88 13.43 12.83
CA PRO A 91 0.59 14.70 12.16
C PRO A 91 -0.72 15.33 12.65
N GLU A 92 -1.64 14.53 13.19
CA GLU A 92 -2.90 14.96 13.80
C GLU A 92 -3.22 14.10 15.04
N PRO A 93 -3.93 14.61 16.06
CA PRO A 93 -4.33 13.82 17.22
C PRO A 93 -5.11 12.56 16.83
N ASP A 94 -4.87 11.43 17.51
CA ASP A 94 -5.56 10.14 17.33
C ASP A 94 -5.45 9.48 15.93
N ILE A 95 -4.65 10.05 15.02
CA ILE A 95 -4.52 9.55 13.65
C ILE A 95 -3.89 8.16 13.57
N ALA A 96 -3.01 7.82 14.52
CA ALA A 96 -2.23 6.59 14.48
C ALA A 96 -3.12 5.33 14.41
N GLY A 97 -4.27 5.31 15.11
CA GLY A 97 -5.18 4.16 15.05
C GLY A 97 -5.78 3.94 13.65
N VAL A 98 -6.14 5.03 12.97
CA VAL A 98 -6.69 4.97 11.61
C VAL A 98 -5.58 4.68 10.60
N ALA A 99 -4.49 5.44 10.65
CA ALA A 99 -3.35 5.32 9.73
C ALA A 99 -2.73 3.91 9.76
N ASN A 100 -2.52 3.34 10.95
CA ASN A 100 -1.97 1.99 11.08
C ASN A 100 -2.83 0.93 10.41
N THR A 101 -4.16 1.05 10.56
CA THR A 101 -5.09 0.14 9.92
C THR A 101 -5.05 0.29 8.39
N LEU A 102 -4.93 1.52 7.89
CA LEU A 102 -4.76 1.77 6.46
C LEU A 102 -3.43 1.21 5.93
N HIS A 103 -2.31 1.39 6.64
CA HIS A 103 -1.01 0.83 6.28
C HIS A 103 -1.06 -0.69 6.16
N ALA A 104 -1.71 -1.37 7.11
CA ALA A 104 -1.89 -2.80 7.09
C ALA A 104 -2.69 -3.26 5.86
N LEU A 105 -3.78 -2.56 5.52
CA LEU A 105 -4.58 -2.87 4.34
C LEU A 105 -3.81 -2.66 3.03
N VAL A 106 -3.11 -1.52 2.91
CA VAL A 106 -2.24 -1.23 1.74
C VAL A 106 -1.20 -2.32 1.58
N ALA A 107 -0.52 -2.72 2.66
CA ALA A 107 0.48 -3.78 2.64
C ALA A 107 -0.12 -5.12 2.19
N ALA A 108 -1.26 -5.51 2.76
CA ALA A 108 -1.94 -6.76 2.43
C ALA A 108 -2.33 -6.83 0.94
N LEU A 109 -2.98 -5.78 0.42
CA LEU A 109 -3.39 -5.72 -0.98
C LEU A 109 -2.19 -5.67 -1.93
N SER A 110 -1.14 -4.93 -1.57
CA SER A 110 0.10 -4.86 -2.35
C SER A 110 0.76 -6.24 -2.45
N ILE A 111 0.93 -6.94 -1.33
CA ILE A 111 1.50 -8.29 -1.26
C ILE A 111 0.67 -9.30 -2.05
N ALA A 112 -0.66 -9.20 -1.97
CA ALA A 112 -1.57 -10.10 -2.67
C ALA A 112 -1.51 -9.91 -4.20
N TRP A 113 -1.60 -8.66 -4.68
CA TRP A 113 -1.90 -8.41 -6.09
C TRP A 113 -0.70 -8.00 -6.95
N VAL A 114 0.26 -7.24 -6.42
CA VAL A 114 1.45 -6.84 -7.21
C VAL A 114 2.20 -8.05 -7.77
N PRO A 115 2.52 -9.10 -6.97
CA PRO A 115 3.23 -10.28 -7.46
C PRO A 115 2.46 -11.09 -8.50
N VAL A 116 1.13 -11.12 -8.39
CA VAL A 116 0.24 -11.89 -9.26
C VAL A 116 0.13 -11.20 -10.62
N TRP A 117 -0.12 -9.89 -10.61
CA TRP A 117 -0.34 -9.12 -11.84
C TRP A 117 0.94 -8.93 -12.65
N ILE A 118 2.09 -8.75 -11.98
CA ILE A 118 3.38 -8.71 -12.68
C ILE A 118 3.68 -10.05 -13.36
N ARG A 119 3.46 -11.18 -12.68
CA ARG A 119 3.69 -12.50 -13.28
C ARG A 119 2.76 -12.80 -14.44
N LYS A 120 1.46 -12.52 -14.30
CA LYS A 120 0.48 -12.71 -15.38
C LYS A 120 0.83 -11.94 -16.66
N ARG A 121 1.40 -10.73 -16.53
CA ARG A 121 1.84 -9.96 -17.69
C ARG A 121 3.16 -10.43 -18.30
N ARG A 122 4.01 -11.11 -17.52
CA ARG A 122 5.33 -11.59 -17.97
C ARG A 122 5.25 -12.98 -18.60
N TYR A 123 4.38 -13.82 -18.07
CA TYR A 123 4.08 -15.16 -18.57
C TYR A 123 2.58 -15.22 -18.86
N PRO A 124 2.11 -14.57 -19.94
CA PRO A 124 0.77 -14.78 -20.43
C PRO A 124 0.73 -16.22 -20.96
N ASN A 125 0.11 -17.13 -20.20
CA ASN A 125 -0.37 -18.37 -20.79
C ASN A 125 -1.38 -18.04 -21.88
#